data_AF-A0A7J3I8K3-F1
#
_entry.id   AF-A0A7J3I8K3-F1
#
_cell.length_a   1.000
_cell.length_b   1.000
_cell.length_c   1.000
_cell.angle_alpha   90.00
_cell.angle_beta   90.00
_cell.angle_gamma   90.00
#
_symmetry.space_group_name_H-M   'P 1'
#
loop_
_entity.id
_entity.type
_entity.pdbx_description
1 polymer ?
#
loop_
_entity_poly.entity_id
_entity_poly.type
_entity_poly.pdbx_seq_one_letter_code
_entity_poly.pdbx_strand_id
1 'polypeptide(L)' 'MKLRVALAIASAALLGLLLAAIDWNAQYRYDEVDLSRRLLPPSPQHIPGTDTLGRDILTRLLYGLSSRWQSHLHL' A
#
# COMPACT_ATOMS: atom_id res chain seq x y z
N MET A 1 16.46 -18.81 25.83
CA MET A 1 15.02 -18.46 25.98
C MET A 1 14.78 -16.95 25.99
N LYS A 2 15.48 -16.17 26.85
CA LYS A 2 15.31 -14.70 26.96
C LYS A 2 15.49 -13.91 25.65
N LEU A 3 16.48 -14.27 24.81
CA LEU A 3 16.73 -13.60 23.53
C LEU A 3 15.58 -13.76 22.52
N ARG A 4 14.96 -14.94 22.44
CA ARG A 4 13.84 -15.19 21.51
C ARG A 4 12.61 -14.37 21.90
N VAL A 5 12.36 -14.23 23.21
CA VAL A 5 11.29 -13.40 23.75
C VAL A 5 11.56 -11.92 23.49
N ALA A 6 12.79 -11.45 23.71
CA ALA A 6 13.17 -10.07 23.42
C ALA A 6 13.01 -9.73 21.91
N LEU A 7 13.42 -10.63 21.02
CA LEU A 7 13.25 -10.45 19.58
C LEU A 7 11.77 -10.42 19.16
N ALA A 8 10.94 -11.27 19.75
CA ALA A 8 9.49 -11.28 19.47
C ALA A 8 8.80 -10.00 19.96
N ILE A 9 9.20 -9.48 21.11
CA ILE A 9 8.67 -8.21 21.63
C ILE A 9 9.13 -7.04 20.74
N ALA A 10 10.40 -7.03 20.35
CA ALA A 10 10.94 -5.98 19.49
C ALA A 10 10.27 -5.98 18.10
N SER A 11 10.05 -7.15 17.50
CA SER A 11 9.37 -7.24 16.20
C SER A 11 7.90 -6.84 16.30
N ALA A 12 7.19 -7.24 17.36
CA ALA A 12 5.81 -6.84 17.59
C ALA A 12 5.68 -5.32 17.84
N ALA A 13 6.59 -4.73 18.61
CA ALA A 13 6.63 -3.30 18.85
C ALA A 13 6.91 -2.51 17.57
N LEU A 14 7.87 -2.99 16.75
CA LEU A 14 8.15 -2.40 15.45
C LEU A 14 6.94 -2.47 14.52
N LEU A 15 6.28 -3.63 14.44
CA LEU A 15 5.06 -3.79 13.65
C LEU A 15 3.95 -2.85 14.12
N GLY A 16 3.73 -2.74 15.43
CA GLY A 16 2.75 -1.82 16.01
C GLY A 16 3.04 -0.36 15.65
N LEU A 17 4.31 0.05 15.67
CA LEU A 17 4.72 1.41 15.31
C LEU A 17 4.53 1.69 13.82
N LEU A 18 4.84 0.71 12.96
CA LEU A 18 4.58 0.82 11.51
C LEU A 18 3.09 0.94 11.22
N LEU A 19 2.24 0.15 11.88
CA LEU A 19 0.78 0.22 11.72
C LEU A 19 0.21 1.56 12.22
N ALA A 20 0.73 2.08 13.33
CA ALA A 20 0.32 3.38 13.87
C ALA A 20 0.73 4.56 12.98
N ALA A 21 1.78 4.40 12.17
CA ALA A 21 2.23 5.40 11.20
C ALA A 21 1.44 5.39 9.89
N ILE A 22 0.56 4.40 9.67
CA ILE A 22 -0.33 4.39 8.51
C ILE A 22 -1.44 5.41 8.78
N ASP A 23 -1.49 6.45 7.95
CA ASP A 23 -2.65 7.33 7.91
C ASP A 23 -3.85 6.55 7.36
N TRP A 24 -4.72 6.08 8.26
CA TRP A 24 -5.94 5.36 7.91
C TRP A 24 -6.94 6.23 7.14
N ASN A 25 -6.78 7.55 7.19
CA ASN A 25 -7.57 8.53 6.46
C ASN A 25 -6.88 8.99 5.17
N ALA A 26 -5.71 8.46 4.83
CA ALA A 26 -5.14 8.66 3.51
C ALA A 26 -6.08 7.98 2.52
N GLN A 27 -7.03 8.75 2.02
CA GLN A 27 -7.93 8.38 0.93
C GLN A 27 -7.09 8.29 -0.34
N TYR A 28 -6.21 7.28 -0.42
CA TYR A 28 -5.63 6.84 -1.67
C TYR A 28 -6.75 6.21 -2.48
N ARG A 29 -7.52 7.07 -3.13
CA ARG A 29 -8.53 6.70 -4.07
C ARG A 29 -7.82 6.08 -5.27
N TYR A 30 -7.87 4.76 -5.38
CA TYR A 30 -7.26 4.02 -6.49
C TYR A 30 -7.79 4.48 -7.87
N ASP A 31 -8.95 5.14 -7.89
CA ASP A 31 -9.67 5.64 -9.05
C ASP A 31 -9.49 7.15 -9.28
N GLU A 32 -8.82 7.88 -8.40
CA GLU A 32 -8.68 9.33 -8.51
C GLU A 32 -7.77 9.71 -9.68
N VAL A 33 -8.31 10.52 -10.58
CA VAL A 33 -7.66 10.92 -11.82
C VAL A 33 -7.07 12.32 -11.64
N ASP A 34 -5.74 12.42 -11.65
CA ASP A 34 -5.01 13.69 -11.57
C ASP A 34 -4.12 13.88 -12.81
N LEU A 35 -4.57 14.71 -13.75
CA LEU A 35 -3.89 14.86 -15.03
C LEU A 35 -2.55 15.60 -14.90
N SER A 36 -2.36 16.36 -13.82
CA SER A 36 -1.12 17.08 -13.55
C SER A 36 0.04 16.13 -13.20
N ARG A 37 -0.30 14.91 -12.77
CA ARG A 37 0.65 13.86 -12.36
C ARG A 37 0.72 12.72 -13.37
N ARG A 38 0.43 12.97 -14.65
CA ARG A 38 0.51 11.93 -15.69
C ARG A 38 1.94 11.56 -16.01
N LEU A 39 2.19 10.26 -16.19
CA LEU A 39 3.47 9.73 -16.69
C LEU A 39 4.69 10.19 -15.86
N LEU A 40 4.50 10.45 -14.56
CA LEU A 40 5.59 10.68 -13.65
C LEU A 40 6.48 9.43 -13.57
N PRO A 41 7.81 9.60 -13.54
CA PRO A 41 8.75 8.50 -13.34
C PRO A 41 8.67 7.95 -11.90
N PRO A 42 9.29 6.79 -11.64
CA PRO A 42 9.49 6.26 -10.29
C PRO A 42 9.98 7.30 -9.28
N SER A 43 9.31 7.38 -8.12
CA SER A 43 9.63 8.28 -7.02
C SER A 43 9.25 7.67 -5.66
N PRO A 44 9.74 8.18 -4.52
CA PRO A 44 9.34 7.68 -3.20
C PRO A 44 7.82 7.75 -2.95
N GLN A 45 7.14 8.71 -3.58
CA GLN A 45 5.69 8.88 -3.52
C GLN A 45 4.95 7.95 -4.51
N HIS A 46 5.57 7.67 -5.66
CA HIS A 46 5.05 6.79 -6.71
C HIS A 46 6.11 5.77 -7.11
N ILE A 47 6.24 4.67 -6.36
CA ILE A 47 7.36 3.72 -6.50
C ILE A 47 7.56 3.24 -7.96
N PRO A 48 6.51 2.78 -8.66
CA PRO A 48 6.58 2.48 -10.10
C PRO A 48 6.23 3.68 -11.02
N GLY A 49 5.94 4.85 -10.47
CA GLY A 49 5.41 5.99 -11.20
C GLY A 49 3.89 5.97 -11.38
N THR A 50 3.41 6.78 -12.30
CA THR A 50 1.97 7.00 -12.55
C THR A 50 1.58 6.67 -13.99
N ASP A 51 0.31 6.32 -14.22
CA ASP A 51 -0.22 6.02 -15.55
C ASP A 51 -0.62 7.26 -16.39
N THR A 52 -1.25 7.02 -17.54
CA THR A 52 -1.74 8.07 -18.45
C THR A 52 -2.88 8.91 -17.89
N LEU A 53 -3.52 8.49 -16.80
CA LEU A 53 -4.51 9.26 -16.06
C LEU A 53 -3.93 9.86 -14.77
N GLY A 54 -2.63 9.69 -14.52
CA GLY A 54 -1.93 10.18 -13.35
C GLY A 54 -2.23 9.41 -12.07
N ARG A 55 -2.72 8.17 -12.20
CA ARG A 55 -2.94 7.27 -11.06
C ARG A 55 -1.65 6.54 -10.72
N ASP A 56 -1.46 6.30 -9.42
CA ASP A 56 -0.35 5.48 -8.93
C ASP A 56 -0.45 4.03 -9.42
N ILE A 57 0.61 3.54 -10.10
CA ILE A 57 0.61 2.20 -10.68
C ILE A 57 0.64 1.11 -9.59
N LEU A 58 1.31 1.35 -8.46
CA LEU A 58 1.39 0.39 -7.35
C LEU A 58 0.01 0.19 -6.72
N THR A 59 -0.70 1.27 -6.43
CA THR A 59 -2.07 1.21 -5.88
C THR A 59 -3.00 0.41 -6.80
N ARG A 60 -2.91 0.60 -8.13
CA ARG A 60 -3.72 -0.15 -9.10
C ARG A 60 -3.38 -1.64 -9.15
N LEU A 61 -2.11 -2.00 -9.04
CA LEU A 61 -1.70 -3.41 -8.98
C LEU A 61 -2.21 -4.09 -7.70
N LEU A 62 -2.07 -3.43 -6.55
CA LEU A 62 -2.56 -3.95 -5.27
C LEU A 62 -4.09 -4.11 -5.26
N TYR A 63 -4.82 -3.14 -5.80
CA TYR A 63 -6.28 -3.23 -5.93
C TYR A 63 -6.71 -4.31 -6.94
N GLY A 64 -5.99 -4.45 -8.06
CA GLY A 64 -6.21 -5.54 -9.01
C GLY A 64 -5.99 -6.92 -8.38
N LEU A 65 -4.98 -7.05 -7.51
CA LEU A 65 -4.73 -8.28 -6.76
C LEU A 65 -5.81 -8.55 -5.70
N SER A 66 -6.31 -7.52 -5.01
CA SER A 66 -7.37 -7.69 -4.00
C SER A 66 -8.72 -8.03 -4.63
N SER A 67 -9.09 -7.42 -5.76
CA SER A 67 -10.35 -7.72 -6.45
C SER A 67 -10.44 -9.19 -6.91
N ARG A 68 -9.30 -9.81 -7.27
CA ARG A 68 -9.23 -11.25 -7.59
C ARG A 68 -9.47 -12.16 -6.38
N TRP A 69 -9.21 -11.69 -5.17
CA TRP A 69 -9.51 -12.45 -3.95
C TRP A 69 -11.02 -12.51 -3.67
N GLN A 70 -11.76 -11.48 -4.05
CA GLN A 70 -13.21 -11.37 -3.79
C GLN A 70 -14.06 -12.29 -4.68
N SER A 71 -13.53 -12.75 -5.83
CA SER A 71 -14.23 -13.69 -6.71
C SER A 71 -14.33 -15.13 -6.18
N HIS A 72 -13.75 -15.43 -5.01
CA HIS A 72 -13.78 -16.77 -4.40
C HIS A 72 -14.69 -16.90 -3.16
N LEU A 73 -15.42 -15.84 -2.78
CA LEU A 73 -16.35 -15.85 -1.62
C LEU A 73 -17.83 -15.93 -2.02
N HIS A 74 -18.13 -16.25 -3.29
CA HIS A 74 -19.47 -16.56 -3.76
C HIS A 74 -19.62 -18.08 -3.95
N LEU A 75 -19.60 -18.83 -2.84
CA LEU A 75 -20.19 -20.17 -2.70
C LEU A 75 -20.83 -20.28 -1.31
#